data_AF-A0A3A5SUU3-F1
#
_entry.id   AF-A0A3A5SUU3-F1
#
_cell.length_a   1.000
_cell.length_b   1.000
_cell.length_c   1.000
_cell.angle_alpha   90.00
_cell.angle_beta   90.00
_cell.angle_gamma   90.00
#
_symmetry.space_group_name_H-M   'P 1'
#
loop_
_entity.id
_entity.type
_entity.pdbx_description
1 polymer ?
#
loop_
_entity_poly.entity_id
_entity_poly.type
_entity_poly.pdbx_seq_one_letter_code
_entity_poly.pdbx_strand_id
1 'polypeptide(L)'
;MIQQESLKKRLAKLAAPIFIETLLIMMLGAVDTIMLSRHSDNSVAAVGVVNQIIMLTFLVFEVINLGTSVLCSQYLGAKLHKKVVQVVGVSILVNLAVGITVSLVLFSCVHPILRLMGLTAELMQDGMDYMRIVGAFAFFQALSLTLSASLRSANKAIYPMMVTVVVNILNIIGNYSLIFGRFGFPELGVEGAAISTAFSRGVSMIILFVILFRKHIHRFPPAYFRPFPWIELKNLMKVGLPSAGEQLSYSSSQVVITYFINMLGVEALATRTYCVNIIMFAYLFSISMAQGGAICIGHLIGEKKPHAAFLMGKYVMKKSVMITVMLSCILALSGHAIFGWLTSNPDIIRMGATILIIDVLLEIGRPINIFATNALRAAGDVNYPFYVGLVVQWSVAVGVGYLFGFPFGWGICGMWVAFLLDENIRGFIFVRRWYGMKWVNKSFIRNCF
;
A
#
# COMPACT_ATOMS: atom_id res chain seq x y z
N MET A 1 26.28 0.81 25.39
CA MET A 1 26.47 2.10 24.68
C MET A 1 25.45 2.21 23.55
N ILE A 2 24.29 2.82 23.80
CA ILE A 2 23.33 3.16 22.74
C ILE A 2 23.70 4.58 22.31
N GLN A 3 24.52 4.68 21.28
CA GLN A 3 24.77 5.93 20.58
C GLN A 3 23.39 6.55 20.29
N GLN A 4 23.13 7.76 20.81
CA GLN A 4 21.91 8.51 20.52
C GLN A 4 21.90 8.84 19.03
N GLU A 5 21.52 7.86 18.22
CA GLU A 5 21.27 8.07 16.81
C GLU A 5 20.15 9.11 16.72
N SER A 6 20.43 10.22 16.04
CA SER A 6 19.44 11.29 15.91
C SER A 6 18.15 10.69 15.32
N LEU A 7 17.00 11.09 15.86
CA LEU A 7 15.68 10.58 15.39
C LEU A 7 15.53 10.74 13.87
N LYS A 8 16.18 11.74 13.28
CA LYS A 8 16.27 11.98 11.85
C LYS A 8 17.03 10.87 11.11
N LYS A 9 18.18 10.43 11.63
CA LYS A 9 18.98 9.35 11.04
C LYS A 9 18.25 8.00 11.14
N ARG A 10 17.56 7.76 12.26
CA ARG A 10 16.68 6.59 12.42
C ARG A 10 15.53 6.58 11.41
N LEU A 11 14.89 7.72 11.19
CA LEU A 11 13.88 7.86 10.14
C LEU A 11 14.45 7.60 8.75
N ALA A 12 15.61 8.18 8.42
CA ALA A 12 16.23 7.98 7.11
C ALA A 12 16.55 6.49 6.86
N LYS A 13 17.05 5.78 7.87
CA LYS A 13 17.30 4.32 7.81
C LYS A 13 16.05 3.47 7.60
N LEU A 14 14.86 4.01 7.84
CA LEU A 14 13.58 3.34 7.58
C LEU A 14 12.95 3.81 6.27
N ALA A 15 12.82 5.13 6.09
CA ALA A 15 12.14 5.73 4.96
C ALA A 15 12.86 5.47 3.63
N ALA A 16 14.19 5.52 3.59
CA ALA A 16 14.92 5.28 2.33
C ALA A 16 14.78 3.82 1.84
N PRO A 17 14.97 2.78 2.68
CA PRO A 17 14.68 1.42 2.24
C PRO A 17 13.21 1.19 1.86
N ILE A 18 12.25 1.75 2.63
CA ILE A 18 10.82 1.62 2.31
C ILE A 18 10.49 2.31 0.96
N PHE A 19 11.12 3.44 0.66
CA PHE A 19 10.97 4.12 -0.63
C PHE A 19 11.44 3.23 -1.78
N ILE A 20 12.66 2.69 -1.68
CA ILE A 20 13.22 1.80 -2.70
C ILE A 20 12.37 0.53 -2.82
N GLU A 21 11.97 -0.07 -1.71
CA GLU A 21 11.10 -1.25 -1.68
C GLU A 21 9.77 -0.98 -2.40
N THR A 22 9.12 0.14 -2.12
CA THR A 22 7.83 0.51 -2.74
C THR A 22 8.00 0.80 -4.23
N LEU A 23 9.08 1.49 -4.61
CA LEU A 23 9.42 1.75 -6.01
C LEU A 23 9.62 0.44 -6.79
N LEU A 24 10.36 -0.51 -6.22
CA LEU A 24 10.60 -1.82 -6.84
C LEU A 24 9.31 -2.64 -6.96
N ILE A 25 8.40 -2.56 -5.99
CA ILE A 25 7.08 -3.21 -6.11
C ILE A 25 6.28 -2.61 -7.27
N MET A 26 6.33 -1.29 -7.47
CA MET A 26 5.67 -0.63 -8.60
C MET A 26 6.31 -1.02 -9.94
N MET A 27 7.65 -1.09 -10.00
CA MET A 27 8.37 -1.48 -11.21
C MET A 27 8.09 -2.92 -11.62
N LEU A 28 7.93 -3.83 -10.66
CA LEU A 28 7.63 -5.24 -10.92
C LEU A 28 6.39 -5.40 -11.83
N GLY A 29 5.27 -4.78 -11.46
CA GLY A 29 4.03 -4.86 -12.25
C GLY A 29 4.15 -4.19 -13.61
N ALA A 30 4.93 -3.12 -13.73
CA ALA A 30 5.20 -2.47 -15.02
C ALA A 30 6.01 -3.38 -15.95
N VAL A 31 7.04 -4.05 -15.43
CA VAL A 31 7.88 -4.96 -16.23
C VAL A 31 7.09 -6.19 -16.68
N ASP A 32 6.26 -6.79 -15.80
CA ASP A 32 5.35 -7.88 -16.16
C ASP A 32 4.46 -7.49 -17.35
N THR A 33 3.85 -6.31 -17.28
CA THR A 33 2.96 -5.79 -18.32
C THR A 33 3.70 -5.59 -19.65
N ILE A 34 4.90 -5.01 -19.62
CA ILE A 34 5.72 -4.77 -20.82
C ILE A 34 6.19 -6.09 -21.46
N MET A 35 6.53 -7.11 -20.65
CA MET A 35 6.95 -8.40 -21.18
C MET A 35 5.78 -9.16 -21.81
N LEU A 36 4.61 -9.14 -21.16
CA LEU A 36 3.40 -9.75 -21.71
C LEU A 36 2.89 -9.04 -22.97
N SER A 37 3.04 -7.71 -23.06
CA SER A 37 2.63 -6.96 -24.26
C SER A 37 3.46 -7.29 -25.48
N ARG A 38 4.67 -7.84 -25.31
CA ARG A 38 5.48 -8.35 -26.41
C ARG A 38 5.07 -9.75 -26.87
N HIS A 39 4.32 -10.47 -26.04
CA HIS A 39 3.79 -11.80 -26.37
C HIS A 39 2.40 -11.67 -27.01
N SER A 40 1.45 -10.99 -26.35
CA SER A 40 0.10 -10.78 -26.88
C SER A 40 -0.67 -9.70 -26.11
N ASP A 41 -1.39 -8.84 -26.83
CA ASP A 41 -2.28 -7.83 -26.23
C ASP A 41 -3.44 -8.46 -25.45
N ASN A 42 -3.95 -9.61 -25.92
CA ASN A 42 -4.99 -10.37 -25.23
C ASN A 42 -4.48 -10.85 -23.86
N SER A 43 -3.24 -11.33 -23.79
CA SER A 43 -2.61 -11.76 -22.55
C SER A 43 -2.46 -10.60 -21.56
N VAL A 44 -2.14 -9.39 -22.03
CA VAL A 44 -2.09 -8.19 -21.18
C VAL A 44 -3.47 -7.85 -20.63
N ALA A 45 -4.50 -7.86 -21.46
CA ALA A 45 -5.87 -7.55 -21.05
C ALA A 45 -6.38 -8.55 -20.00
N ALA A 46 -6.17 -9.85 -20.23
CA ALA A 46 -6.55 -10.90 -19.29
C ALA A 46 -5.82 -10.76 -17.95
N VAL A 47 -4.49 -10.65 -17.97
CA VAL A 47 -3.66 -10.55 -16.75
C VAL A 47 -3.93 -9.24 -16.00
N GLY A 48 -4.22 -8.14 -16.70
CA GLY A 48 -4.60 -6.87 -16.08
C GLY A 48 -5.83 -6.99 -15.18
N VAL A 49 -6.90 -7.63 -15.68
CA VAL A 49 -8.12 -7.89 -14.89
C VAL A 49 -7.82 -8.80 -13.70
N VAL A 50 -7.05 -9.86 -13.91
CA VAL A 50 -6.68 -10.80 -12.83
C VAL A 50 -5.86 -10.11 -11.74
N ASN A 51 -4.88 -9.29 -12.12
CA ASN A 51 -4.05 -8.55 -11.17
C ASN A 51 -4.85 -7.58 -10.31
N GLN A 52 -5.87 -6.93 -10.88
CA GLN A 52 -6.78 -6.08 -10.11
C GLN A 52 -7.51 -6.88 -9.01
N ILE A 53 -7.96 -8.10 -9.31
CA ILE A 53 -8.62 -8.99 -8.34
C ILE A 53 -7.63 -9.46 -7.26
N ILE A 54 -6.42 -9.83 -7.67
CA ILE A 54 -5.35 -10.23 -6.74
C ILE A 54 -5.02 -9.08 -5.79
N MET A 55 -4.91 -7.85 -6.30
CA MET A 55 -4.64 -6.66 -5.48
C MET A 55 -5.74 -6.43 -4.44
N LEU A 56 -7.02 -6.50 -4.84
CA LEU A 56 -8.15 -6.38 -3.91
C LEU A 56 -8.13 -7.47 -2.85
N THR A 57 -7.78 -8.69 -3.25
CA THR A 57 -7.68 -9.82 -2.33
C THR A 57 -6.54 -9.63 -1.31
N PHE A 58 -5.42 -9.06 -1.73
CA PHE A 58 -4.28 -8.80 -0.86
C PHE A 58 -4.54 -7.70 0.19
N LEU A 59 -5.57 -6.85 0.00
CA LEU A 59 -6.03 -5.93 1.05
C LEU A 59 -6.50 -6.68 2.31
N VAL A 60 -6.96 -7.92 2.18
CA VAL A 60 -7.35 -8.74 3.34
C VAL A 60 -6.13 -9.04 4.21
N PHE A 61 -4.96 -9.28 3.62
CA PHE A 61 -3.73 -9.55 4.37
C PHE A 61 -3.23 -8.30 5.11
N GLU A 62 -3.51 -7.11 4.58
CA GLU A 62 -3.15 -5.83 5.20
C GLU A 62 -3.80 -5.62 6.57
N VAL A 63 -4.96 -6.23 6.83
CA VAL A 63 -5.61 -6.23 8.17
C VAL A 63 -4.60 -6.65 9.24
N ILE A 64 -3.97 -7.81 9.05
CA ILE A 64 -3.02 -8.36 10.02
C ILE A 64 -1.67 -7.63 9.95
N ASN A 65 -1.22 -7.23 8.75
CA ASN A 65 0.09 -6.58 8.59
C ASN A 65 0.16 -5.22 9.29
N LEU A 66 -0.89 -4.39 9.15
CA LEU A 66 -0.97 -3.09 9.81
C LEU A 66 -1.00 -3.25 11.34
N GLY A 67 -1.80 -4.20 11.84
CA GLY A 67 -1.82 -4.55 13.26
C GLY A 67 -0.44 -4.99 13.78
N THR A 68 0.24 -5.85 13.00
CA THR A 68 1.58 -6.37 13.33
C THR A 68 2.58 -5.23 13.44
N SER A 69 2.57 -4.30 12.49
CA SER A 69 3.48 -3.15 12.45
C SER A 69 3.33 -2.25 13.69
N VAL A 70 2.08 -1.92 14.04
CA VAL A 70 1.77 -1.06 15.19
C VAL A 70 2.16 -1.74 16.51
N LEU A 71 1.71 -2.97 16.74
CA LEU A 71 1.98 -3.67 18.00
C LEU A 71 3.46 -3.99 18.17
N CYS A 72 4.13 -4.45 17.11
CA CYS A 72 5.56 -4.74 17.19
C CYS A 72 6.38 -3.49 17.48
N SER A 73 6.12 -2.37 16.79
CA SER A 73 6.86 -1.12 17.04
C SER A 73 6.65 -0.58 18.46
N GLN A 74 5.42 -0.62 18.99
CA GLN A 74 5.13 -0.26 20.38
C GLN A 74 5.83 -1.20 21.37
N TYR A 75 5.68 -2.53 21.22
CA TYR A 75 6.26 -3.50 22.14
C TYR A 75 7.79 -3.52 22.10
N LEU A 76 8.41 -3.29 20.95
CA LEU A 76 9.85 -3.12 20.83
C LEU A 76 10.34 -1.85 21.53
N GLY A 77 9.63 -0.73 21.38
CA GLY A 77 9.93 0.50 22.13
C GLY A 77 9.78 0.31 23.65
N ALA A 78 8.79 -0.47 24.08
CA ALA A 78 8.57 -0.83 25.49
C ALA A 78 9.51 -1.95 26.01
N LYS A 79 10.39 -2.50 25.17
CA LYS A 79 11.28 -3.63 25.47
C LYS A 79 10.54 -4.92 25.91
N LEU A 80 9.31 -5.11 25.47
CA LEU A 80 8.47 -6.27 25.79
C LEU A 80 8.72 -7.42 24.81
N HIS A 81 9.92 -8.01 24.86
CA HIS A 81 10.35 -9.04 23.90
C HIS A 81 9.40 -10.25 23.79
N LYS A 82 8.85 -10.72 24.92
CA LYS A 82 7.87 -11.83 24.93
C LYS A 82 6.63 -11.50 24.08
N LYS A 83 6.09 -10.29 24.24
CA LYS A 83 4.91 -9.85 23.48
C LYS A 83 5.21 -9.69 21.99
N VAL A 84 6.41 -9.23 21.63
CA VAL A 84 6.84 -9.16 20.23
C VAL A 84 6.82 -10.55 19.60
N VAL A 85 7.40 -11.56 20.26
CA VAL A 85 7.41 -12.94 19.78
C VAL A 85 5.99 -13.49 19.65
N GLN A 86 5.11 -13.21 20.62
CA GLN A 86 3.70 -13.61 20.56
C GLN A 86 2.97 -12.97 19.39
N VAL A 87 3.07 -11.65 19.21
CA VAL A 87 2.42 -10.93 18.10
C VAL A 87 2.90 -11.48 16.76
N VAL A 88 4.21 -11.58 16.54
CA VAL A 88 4.74 -12.06 15.26
C VAL A 88 4.30 -13.50 14.98
N GLY A 89 4.33 -14.38 15.99
CA GLY A 89 3.88 -15.76 15.83
C GLY A 89 2.39 -15.88 15.52
N VAL A 90 1.55 -15.11 16.22
CA VAL A 90 0.10 -15.05 15.94
C VAL A 90 -0.15 -14.49 14.55
N SER A 91 0.52 -13.40 14.16
CA SER A 91 0.37 -12.81 12.84
C SER A 91 0.73 -13.79 11.73
N ILE A 92 1.84 -14.52 11.87
CA ILE A 92 2.23 -15.56 10.90
C ILE A 92 1.16 -16.66 10.82
N LEU A 93 0.69 -17.16 11.96
CA LEU A 93 -0.32 -18.23 11.99
C LEU A 93 -1.65 -17.78 11.38
N VAL A 94 -2.12 -16.58 11.71
CA VAL A 94 -3.39 -16.03 11.21
C VAL A 94 -3.29 -15.72 9.73
N ASN A 95 -2.22 -15.05 9.27
CA ASN A 95 -2.04 -14.79 7.84
C ASN A 95 -1.75 -16.04 7.03
N LEU A 96 -1.16 -17.09 7.62
CA LEU A 96 -1.08 -18.39 6.98
C LEU A 96 -2.48 -18.98 6.79
N ALA A 97 -3.31 -19.00 7.83
CA ALA A 97 -4.67 -19.53 7.75
C ALA A 97 -5.52 -18.75 6.73
N VAL A 98 -5.56 -17.42 6.85
CA VAL A 98 -6.26 -16.53 5.91
C VAL A 98 -5.68 -16.66 4.50
N GLY A 99 -4.36 -16.72 4.36
CA GLY A 99 -3.67 -16.91 3.09
C GLY A 99 -4.05 -18.21 2.40
N ILE A 100 -4.09 -19.33 3.14
CA ILE A 100 -4.52 -20.64 2.60
C ILE A 100 -6.00 -20.59 2.22
N THR A 101 -6.88 -20.04 3.06
CA THR A 101 -8.30 -19.91 2.75
C THR A 101 -8.51 -19.09 1.48
N VAL A 102 -7.87 -17.94 1.36
CA VAL A 102 -7.90 -17.09 0.17
C VAL A 102 -7.35 -17.85 -1.04
N SER A 103 -6.25 -18.57 -0.89
CA SER A 103 -5.64 -19.32 -1.98
C SER A 103 -6.58 -20.42 -2.50
N LEU A 104 -7.26 -21.12 -1.59
CA LEU A 104 -8.24 -22.15 -1.92
C LEU A 104 -9.46 -21.56 -2.65
N VAL A 105 -9.96 -20.41 -2.21
CA VAL A 105 -11.06 -19.70 -2.85
C VAL A 105 -10.66 -19.24 -4.25
N LEU A 106 -9.49 -18.59 -4.39
CA LEU A 106 -8.99 -18.14 -5.68
C LEU A 106 -8.77 -19.29 -6.65
N PHE A 107 -8.30 -20.45 -6.19
CA PHE A 107 -8.07 -21.62 -7.03
C PHE A 107 -9.35 -22.37 -7.42
N SER A 108 -10.32 -22.47 -6.49
CA SER A 108 -11.55 -23.25 -6.72
C SER A 108 -12.63 -22.43 -7.43
N CYS A 109 -12.67 -21.12 -7.19
CA CYS A 109 -13.70 -20.21 -7.71
C CYS A 109 -13.20 -19.31 -8.86
N VAL A 110 -12.12 -19.70 -9.55
CA VAL A 110 -11.52 -18.90 -10.64
C VAL A 110 -12.56 -18.49 -11.68
N HIS A 111 -13.26 -19.47 -12.27
CA HIS A 111 -14.20 -19.23 -13.35
C HIS A 111 -15.36 -18.28 -12.97
N PRO A 112 -16.10 -18.50 -11.85
CA PRO A 112 -17.16 -17.57 -11.46
C PRO A 112 -16.63 -16.18 -11.10
N ILE A 113 -15.42 -16.07 -10.50
CA ILE A 113 -14.81 -14.78 -10.19
C ILE A 113 -14.49 -14.01 -11.48
N LEU A 114 -13.84 -14.64 -12.45
CA LEU A 114 -13.48 -13.99 -13.72
C LEU A 114 -14.69 -13.64 -14.56
N ARG A 115 -15.72 -14.50 -14.57
CA ARG A 115 -16.98 -14.22 -15.25
C ARG A 115 -17.72 -13.03 -14.63
N LEU A 116 -17.75 -12.93 -13.30
CA LEU A 116 -18.37 -11.80 -12.60
C LEU A 116 -17.64 -10.47 -12.86
N MET A 117 -16.34 -10.54 -13.16
CA MET A 117 -15.54 -9.39 -13.58
C MET A 117 -15.70 -9.03 -15.06
N GLY A 118 -16.54 -9.76 -15.80
CA GLY A 118 -16.86 -9.47 -17.20
C GLY A 118 -15.78 -9.89 -18.19
N LEU A 119 -14.90 -10.82 -17.81
CA LEU A 119 -13.86 -11.31 -18.71
C LEU A 119 -14.50 -12.07 -19.89
N THR A 120 -14.14 -11.69 -21.12
CA THR A 120 -14.68 -12.29 -22.35
C THR A 120 -14.23 -13.75 -22.49
N ALA A 121 -15.00 -14.54 -23.24
CA ALA A 121 -14.71 -15.96 -23.43
C ALA A 121 -13.31 -16.21 -24.04
N GLU A 122 -12.85 -15.30 -24.92
CA GLU A 122 -11.54 -15.35 -25.56
C GLU A 122 -10.38 -15.16 -24.57
N LEU A 123 -10.59 -14.35 -23.52
CA LEU A 123 -9.59 -14.04 -22.49
C LEU A 123 -9.68 -14.97 -21.27
N MET A 124 -10.74 -15.78 -21.20
CA MET A 124 -11.05 -16.58 -20.02
C MET A 124 -9.95 -17.59 -19.71
N GLN A 125 -9.37 -18.23 -20.74
CA GLN A 125 -8.35 -19.25 -20.54
C GLN A 125 -7.06 -18.64 -19.95
N ASP A 126 -6.53 -17.58 -20.57
CA ASP A 126 -5.38 -16.83 -20.07
C ASP A 126 -5.60 -16.33 -18.63
N GLY A 127 -6.79 -15.76 -18.37
CA GLY A 127 -7.15 -15.30 -17.04
C GLY A 127 -7.21 -16.43 -16.02
N MET A 128 -7.74 -17.59 -16.41
CA MET A 128 -7.83 -18.78 -15.57
C MET A 128 -6.47 -19.35 -15.24
N ASP A 129 -5.58 -19.48 -16.22
CA ASP A 129 -4.25 -20.06 -16.04
C ASP A 129 -3.41 -19.18 -15.11
N TYR A 130 -3.45 -17.85 -15.32
CA TYR A 130 -2.77 -16.91 -14.42
C TYR A 130 -3.35 -16.93 -12.99
N MET A 131 -4.67 -16.83 -12.85
CA MET A 131 -5.32 -16.76 -11.54
C MET A 131 -5.16 -18.08 -10.77
N ARG A 132 -5.21 -19.24 -11.42
CA ARG A 132 -5.00 -20.54 -10.76
C ARG A 132 -3.65 -20.61 -10.11
N ILE A 133 -2.59 -20.24 -10.83
CA ILE A 133 -1.22 -20.35 -10.32
C ILE A 133 -0.96 -19.27 -9.27
N VAL A 134 -1.16 -17.99 -9.62
CA VAL A 134 -0.84 -16.89 -8.69
C VAL A 134 -1.77 -16.88 -7.48
N GLY A 135 -3.04 -17.24 -7.69
CA GLY A 135 -4.04 -17.36 -6.63
C GLY A 135 -3.78 -18.54 -5.69
N ALA A 136 -3.45 -19.73 -6.20
CA ALA A 136 -3.15 -20.89 -5.36
C ALA A 136 -1.94 -20.66 -4.42
N PHE A 137 -1.01 -19.79 -4.82
CA PHE A 137 0.17 -19.44 -4.04
C PHE A 137 0.05 -18.07 -3.35
N ALA A 138 -1.15 -17.50 -3.21
CA ALA A 138 -1.38 -16.22 -2.53
C ALA A 138 -0.89 -16.20 -1.08
N PHE A 139 -0.85 -17.36 -0.41
CA PHE A 139 -0.32 -17.49 0.95
C PHE A 139 1.19 -17.12 1.06
N PHE A 140 1.99 -17.28 0.00
CA PHE A 140 3.39 -16.80 0.00
C PHE A 140 3.46 -15.28 0.15
N GLN A 141 2.53 -14.56 -0.47
CA GLN A 141 2.43 -13.11 -0.33
C GLN A 141 2.00 -12.73 1.09
N ALA A 142 0.97 -13.39 1.63
CA ALA A 142 0.47 -13.12 2.98
C ALA A 142 1.59 -13.24 4.03
N LEU A 143 2.38 -14.30 3.95
CA LEU A 143 3.53 -14.52 4.82
C LEU A 143 4.63 -13.48 4.58
N SER A 144 5.00 -13.22 3.33
CA SER A 144 6.04 -12.23 2.98
C SER A 144 5.71 -10.86 3.57
N LEU A 145 4.47 -10.38 3.42
CA LEU A 145 4.03 -9.10 3.97
C LEU A 145 4.14 -9.05 5.50
N THR A 146 3.75 -10.15 6.18
CA THR A 146 3.84 -10.27 7.64
C THR A 146 5.28 -10.21 8.14
N LEU A 147 6.17 -10.96 7.48
CA LEU A 147 7.59 -11.02 7.79
C LEU A 147 8.25 -9.65 7.55
N SER A 148 7.93 -9.00 6.43
CA SER A 148 8.40 -7.66 6.12
C SER A 148 7.90 -6.62 7.13
N ALA A 149 6.64 -6.66 7.54
CA ALA A 149 6.09 -5.77 8.57
C ALA A 149 6.80 -5.94 9.92
N SER A 150 7.09 -7.19 10.33
CA SER A 150 7.85 -7.50 11.53
C SER A 150 9.29 -6.95 11.46
N LEU A 151 10.01 -7.20 10.37
CA LEU A 151 11.39 -6.73 10.19
C LEU A 151 11.48 -5.21 10.12
N ARG A 152 10.54 -4.53 9.42
CA ARG A 152 10.45 -3.07 9.40
C ARG A 152 10.23 -2.50 10.79
N SER A 153 9.31 -3.11 11.56
CA SER A 153 9.07 -2.75 12.96
C SER A 153 10.29 -2.94 13.85
N ALA A 154 11.21 -3.84 13.51
CA ALA A 154 12.47 -4.03 14.21
C ALA A 154 13.59 -3.03 13.81
N ASN A 155 13.27 -1.99 13.03
CA ASN A 155 14.23 -1.08 12.39
C ASN A 155 15.18 -1.79 11.39
N LYS A 156 14.70 -2.86 10.76
CA LYS A 156 15.47 -3.68 9.81
C LYS A 156 14.87 -3.66 8.40
N ALA A 157 14.38 -2.49 7.99
CA ALA A 157 13.73 -2.26 6.69
C ALA A 157 14.64 -2.53 5.48
N ILE A 158 15.96 -2.54 5.67
CA ILE A 158 16.91 -2.88 4.60
C ILE A 158 16.74 -4.32 4.09
N TYR A 159 16.36 -5.27 4.96
CA TYR A 159 16.22 -6.66 4.53
C TYR A 159 15.01 -6.87 3.61
N PRO A 160 13.78 -6.42 3.96
CA PRO A 160 12.66 -6.43 3.02
C PRO A 160 12.98 -5.79 1.68
N MET A 161 13.60 -4.61 1.70
CA MET A 161 14.04 -3.93 0.46
C MET A 161 15.00 -4.80 -0.38
N MET A 162 16.04 -5.39 0.23
CA MET A 162 16.98 -6.26 -0.49
C MET A 162 16.31 -7.52 -1.04
N VAL A 163 15.35 -8.10 -0.30
CA VAL A 163 14.57 -9.24 -0.80
C VAL A 163 13.76 -8.82 -2.01
N THR A 164 13.09 -7.66 -1.98
CA THR A 164 12.33 -7.15 -3.13
C THR A 164 13.22 -6.94 -4.36
N VAL A 165 14.47 -6.52 -4.21
CA VAL A 165 15.44 -6.46 -5.32
C VAL A 165 15.68 -7.84 -5.91
N VAL A 166 15.99 -8.83 -5.08
CA VAL A 166 16.23 -10.22 -5.52
C VAL A 166 15.01 -10.78 -6.23
N VAL A 167 13.81 -10.55 -5.68
CA VAL A 167 12.53 -10.99 -6.24
C VAL A 167 12.27 -10.37 -7.60
N ASN A 168 12.55 -9.07 -7.76
CA ASN A 168 12.42 -8.40 -9.06
C ASN A 168 13.35 -9.02 -10.10
N ILE A 169 14.62 -9.23 -9.75
CA ILE A 169 15.60 -9.83 -10.66
C ILE A 169 15.16 -11.25 -11.05
N LEU A 170 14.76 -12.07 -10.09
CA LEU A 170 14.29 -13.43 -10.33
C LEU A 170 13.04 -13.45 -11.22
N ASN A 171 12.10 -12.54 -10.98
CA ASN A 171 10.88 -12.46 -11.75
C ASN A 171 11.17 -12.02 -13.19
N ILE A 172 12.05 -11.04 -13.42
CA ILE A 172 12.46 -10.62 -14.76
C ILE A 172 13.12 -11.78 -15.52
N ILE A 173 14.04 -12.50 -14.87
CA ILE A 173 14.73 -13.66 -15.48
C ILE A 173 13.74 -14.79 -15.77
N GLY A 174 12.85 -15.08 -14.82
CA GLY A 174 11.84 -16.13 -14.96
C GLY A 174 10.82 -15.80 -16.06
N ASN A 175 10.39 -14.54 -16.14
CA ASN A 175 9.51 -14.06 -17.19
C ASN A 175 10.20 -14.19 -18.55
N TYR A 176 11.43 -13.68 -18.68
CA TYR A 176 12.16 -13.78 -19.94
C TYR A 176 12.36 -15.23 -20.41
N SER A 177 12.55 -16.16 -19.46
CA SER A 177 12.76 -17.57 -19.77
C SER A 177 11.46 -18.30 -20.13
N LEU A 178 10.40 -18.14 -19.33
CA LEU A 178 9.16 -18.90 -19.44
C LEU A 178 8.13 -18.26 -20.37
N ILE A 179 8.11 -16.93 -20.50
CA ILE A 179 7.20 -16.26 -21.43
C ILE A 179 7.66 -16.47 -22.87
N PHE A 180 8.96 -16.36 -23.15
CA PHE A 180 9.52 -16.40 -24.51
C PHE A 180 10.22 -17.72 -24.88
N GLY A 181 10.13 -18.76 -24.04
CA GLY A 181 10.76 -20.07 -24.31
C GLY A 181 12.28 -20.03 -24.48
N ARG A 182 12.97 -19.21 -23.68
CA ARG A 182 14.45 -19.06 -23.73
C ARG A 182 15.12 -20.01 -22.74
N PHE A 183 16.44 -20.24 -22.91
CA PHE A 183 17.23 -21.17 -22.09
C PHE A 183 16.78 -22.65 -22.13
N GLY A 184 16.11 -23.07 -23.20
CA GLY A 184 15.64 -24.47 -23.36
C GLY A 184 14.32 -24.76 -22.63
N PHE A 185 13.66 -23.74 -22.09
CA PHE A 185 12.31 -23.84 -21.53
C PHE A 185 11.23 -23.71 -22.62
N PRO A 186 10.05 -24.32 -22.44
CA PRO A 186 8.92 -24.12 -23.34
C PRO A 186 8.39 -22.67 -23.27
N GLU A 187 7.82 -22.20 -24.38
CA GLU A 187 7.10 -20.93 -24.45
C GLU A 187 5.72 -21.09 -23.82
N LEU A 188 5.54 -20.59 -22.58
CA LEU A 188 4.33 -20.76 -21.79
C LEU A 188 3.47 -19.49 -21.71
N GLY A 189 3.92 -18.38 -22.32
CA GLY A 189 3.17 -17.11 -22.34
C GLY A 189 2.69 -16.66 -20.96
N VAL A 190 1.37 -16.55 -20.80
CA VAL A 190 0.69 -16.13 -19.55
C VAL A 190 0.96 -17.08 -18.38
N GLU A 191 0.97 -18.39 -18.63
CA GLU A 191 1.27 -19.38 -17.61
C GLU A 191 2.71 -19.23 -17.11
N GLY A 192 3.65 -18.94 -18.02
CA GLY A 192 5.04 -18.65 -17.69
C GLY A 192 5.21 -17.44 -16.77
N ALA A 193 4.49 -16.35 -17.06
CA ALA A 193 4.45 -15.16 -16.19
C ALA A 193 3.88 -15.47 -14.80
N ALA A 194 2.83 -16.29 -14.73
CA ALA A 194 2.20 -16.71 -13.49
C ALA A 194 3.15 -17.55 -12.62
N ILE A 195 3.84 -18.52 -13.21
CA ILE A 195 4.82 -19.38 -12.53
C ILE A 195 5.99 -18.55 -12.01
N SER A 196 6.56 -17.67 -12.85
CA SER A 196 7.65 -16.76 -12.47
C SER A 196 7.27 -15.90 -11.26
N THR A 197 6.05 -15.36 -11.27
CA THR A 197 5.51 -14.53 -10.18
C THR A 197 5.33 -15.33 -8.89
N ALA A 198 4.69 -16.50 -8.96
CA ALA A 198 4.46 -17.36 -7.81
C ALA A 198 5.78 -17.85 -7.20
N PHE A 199 6.72 -18.29 -8.04
CA PHE A 199 8.05 -18.74 -7.63
C PHE A 199 8.83 -17.62 -6.93
N SER A 200 8.86 -16.42 -7.52
CA SER A 200 9.57 -15.27 -6.95
C SER A 200 8.98 -14.87 -5.58
N ARG A 201 7.65 -14.95 -5.41
CA ARG A 201 6.99 -14.75 -4.09
C ARG A 201 7.33 -15.86 -3.09
N GLY A 202 7.43 -17.11 -3.54
CA GLY A 202 7.87 -18.23 -2.71
C GLY A 202 9.31 -18.03 -2.20
N VAL A 203 10.22 -17.63 -3.08
CA VAL A 203 11.61 -17.29 -2.72
C VAL A 203 11.64 -16.10 -1.75
N SER A 204 10.84 -15.07 -1.99
CA SER A 204 10.68 -13.94 -1.06
C SER A 204 10.32 -14.40 0.35
N MET A 205 9.29 -15.24 0.46
CA MET A 205 8.79 -15.78 1.72
C MET A 205 9.90 -16.55 2.45
N ILE A 206 10.61 -17.44 1.76
CA ILE A 206 11.69 -18.25 2.34
C ILE A 206 12.83 -17.36 2.84
N ILE A 207 13.31 -16.42 2.02
CA ILE A 207 14.43 -15.56 2.40
C ILE A 207 14.05 -14.68 3.60
N LEU A 208 12.86 -14.06 3.58
CA LEU A 208 12.37 -13.25 4.69
C LEU A 208 12.22 -14.06 5.98
N PHE A 209 11.76 -15.31 5.85
CA PHE A 209 11.63 -16.22 6.98
C PHE A 209 13.00 -16.53 7.59
N VAL A 210 13.98 -16.91 6.77
CA VAL A 210 15.36 -17.15 7.23
C VAL A 210 15.96 -15.91 7.90
N ILE A 211 15.74 -14.72 7.33
CA ILE A 211 16.23 -13.47 7.91
C ILE A 211 15.55 -13.16 9.25
N LEU A 212 14.24 -13.40 9.37
CA LEU A 212 13.51 -13.23 10.62
C LEU A 212 14.16 -14.06 11.74
N PHE A 213 14.41 -15.35 11.48
CA PHE A 213 15.01 -16.24 12.47
C PHE A 213 16.47 -15.91 12.79
N ARG A 214 17.27 -15.52 11.79
CA ARG A 214 18.69 -15.20 12.02
C ARG A 214 18.93 -13.83 12.64
N LYS A 215 18.05 -12.85 12.38
CA LYS A 215 18.32 -11.46 12.74
C LYS A 215 17.34 -10.92 13.77
N HIS A 216 16.09 -11.38 13.86
CA HIS A 216 15.09 -10.75 14.72
C HIS A 216 14.61 -11.65 15.87
N ILE A 217 14.04 -12.82 15.54
CA ILE A 217 13.45 -13.75 16.51
C ILE A 217 14.13 -15.10 16.36
N HIS A 218 15.15 -15.35 17.18
CA HIS A 218 15.96 -16.57 17.08
C HIS A 218 15.17 -17.86 17.35
N ARG A 219 14.14 -17.79 18.20
CA ARG A 219 13.31 -18.94 18.56
C ARG A 219 11.89 -18.48 18.87
N PHE A 220 10.91 -19.36 18.59
CA PHE A 220 9.53 -19.25 19.06
C PHE A 220 9.30 -20.29 20.16
N PRO A 221 9.45 -19.92 21.46
CA PRO A 221 9.23 -20.86 22.55
C PRO A 221 7.75 -21.27 22.60
N PRO A 222 7.41 -22.57 22.54
CA PRO A 222 6.02 -23.02 22.62
C PRO A 222 5.31 -22.55 23.90
N ALA A 223 6.06 -22.35 24.99
CA ALA A 223 5.56 -21.81 26.25
C ALA A 223 4.96 -20.40 26.11
N TYR A 224 5.33 -19.62 25.10
CA TYR A 224 4.75 -18.29 24.88
C TYR A 224 3.37 -18.36 24.21
N PHE A 225 2.99 -19.53 23.68
CA PHE A 225 1.73 -19.74 22.96
C PHE A 225 0.75 -20.64 23.72
N ARG A 226 1.07 -21.01 24.97
CA ARG A 226 0.22 -21.84 25.84
C ARG A 226 -0.06 -21.08 27.16
N PRO A 227 -1.30 -20.60 27.41
CA PRO A 227 -2.47 -20.63 26.52
C PRO A 227 -2.30 -19.72 25.29
N PHE A 228 -3.11 -19.95 24.25
CA PHE A 228 -3.05 -19.15 23.03
C PHE A 228 -3.23 -17.65 23.35
N PRO A 229 -2.38 -16.74 22.82
CA PRO A 229 -2.40 -15.31 23.16
C PRO A 229 -3.56 -14.56 22.47
N TRP A 230 -4.80 -14.89 22.87
CA TRP A 230 -6.04 -14.27 22.38
C TRP A 230 -6.06 -12.75 22.53
N ILE A 231 -5.39 -12.21 23.55
CA ILE A 231 -5.27 -10.78 23.77
C ILE A 231 -4.53 -10.11 22.60
N GLU A 232 -3.44 -10.72 22.12
CA GLU A 232 -2.66 -10.16 21.03
C GLU A 232 -3.40 -10.31 19.70
N LEU A 233 -4.13 -11.42 19.48
CA LEU A 233 -5.04 -11.54 18.34
C LEU A 233 -6.12 -10.46 18.34
N LYS A 234 -6.76 -10.21 19.49
CA LYS A 234 -7.77 -9.15 19.64
C LYS A 234 -7.17 -7.77 19.36
N ASN A 235 -5.96 -7.50 19.83
CA ASN A 235 -5.27 -6.24 19.58
C ASN A 235 -4.91 -6.08 18.09
N LEU A 236 -4.44 -7.15 17.43
CA LEU A 236 -4.18 -7.17 15.99
C LEU A 236 -5.43 -6.79 15.22
N MET A 237 -6.56 -7.46 15.50
CA MET A 237 -7.84 -7.18 14.83
C MET A 237 -8.39 -5.79 15.14
N LYS A 238 -8.21 -5.30 16.39
CA LYS A 238 -8.64 -3.96 16.80
C LYS A 238 -7.91 -2.86 16.03
N VAL A 239 -6.67 -3.08 15.62
CA VAL A 239 -5.91 -2.15 14.77
C VAL A 239 -6.20 -2.40 13.29
N GLY A 240 -6.19 -3.66 12.89
CA GLY A 240 -6.28 -4.11 11.51
C GLY A 240 -7.61 -3.81 10.85
N LEU A 241 -8.72 -4.19 11.49
CA LEU A 241 -10.05 -4.07 10.88
C LEU A 241 -10.43 -2.62 10.55
N PRO A 242 -10.31 -1.63 11.48
CA PRO A 242 -10.61 -0.24 11.14
C PRO A 242 -9.67 0.31 10.07
N SER A 243 -8.41 -0.12 10.06
CA SER A 243 -7.41 0.35 9.09
C SER A 243 -7.71 -0.18 7.68
N ALA A 244 -8.07 -1.47 7.56
CA ALA A 244 -8.49 -2.05 6.31
C ALA A 244 -9.85 -1.50 5.86
N GLY A 245 -10.78 -1.25 6.77
CA GLY A 245 -12.05 -0.61 6.47
C GLY A 245 -11.87 0.80 5.87
N GLU A 246 -10.89 1.56 6.36
CA GLU A 246 -10.56 2.88 5.79
C GLU A 246 -9.98 2.75 4.38
N GLN A 247 -9.05 1.81 4.19
CA GLN A 247 -8.46 1.56 2.87
C GLN A 247 -9.51 1.06 1.87
N LEU A 248 -10.41 0.17 2.28
CA LEU A 248 -11.53 -0.32 1.48
C LEU A 248 -12.49 0.83 1.14
N SER A 249 -12.86 1.67 2.11
CA SER A 249 -13.68 2.86 1.87
C SER A 249 -13.04 3.77 0.81
N TYR A 250 -11.73 4.04 0.94
CA TYR A 250 -10.99 4.84 -0.04
C TYR A 250 -11.03 4.17 -1.43
N SER A 251 -10.68 2.90 -1.53
CA SER A 251 -10.70 2.16 -2.79
C SER A 251 -12.10 2.13 -3.42
N SER A 252 -13.15 1.89 -2.65
CA SER A 252 -14.54 1.92 -3.13
C SER A 252 -14.95 3.31 -3.61
N SER A 253 -14.59 4.37 -2.89
CA SER A 253 -14.86 5.75 -3.32
C SER A 253 -14.20 6.05 -4.67
N GLN A 254 -12.96 5.58 -4.88
CA GLN A 254 -12.24 5.76 -6.14
C GLN A 254 -12.90 5.01 -7.30
N VAL A 255 -13.49 3.85 -7.07
CA VAL A 255 -14.28 3.13 -8.10
C VAL A 255 -15.49 3.95 -8.51
N VAL A 256 -16.25 4.48 -7.56
CA VAL A 256 -17.43 5.32 -7.84
C VAL A 256 -17.04 6.59 -8.60
N ILE A 257 -15.93 7.24 -8.20
CA ILE A 257 -15.48 8.44 -8.92
C ILE A 257 -14.99 8.09 -10.34
N THR A 258 -14.32 6.95 -10.51
CA THR A 258 -13.92 6.47 -11.84
C THR A 258 -15.15 6.26 -12.73
N TYR A 259 -16.23 5.72 -12.17
CA TYR A 259 -17.50 5.58 -12.87
C TYR A 259 -18.06 6.95 -13.30
N PHE A 260 -18.06 7.95 -12.42
CA PHE A 260 -18.47 9.32 -12.79
C PHE A 260 -17.60 9.92 -13.89
N ILE A 261 -16.28 9.74 -13.82
CA ILE A 261 -15.36 10.24 -14.85
C ILE A 261 -15.59 9.54 -16.18
N ASN A 262 -15.88 8.24 -16.17
CA ASN A 262 -16.20 7.49 -17.38
C ASN A 262 -17.46 8.04 -18.08
N MET A 263 -18.47 8.48 -17.31
CA MET A 263 -19.67 9.11 -17.87
C MET A 263 -19.40 10.46 -18.55
N LEU A 264 -18.31 11.15 -18.21
CA LEU A 264 -17.91 12.40 -18.87
C LEU A 264 -17.28 12.15 -20.26
N GLY A 265 -16.80 10.94 -20.52
CA GLY A 265 -16.22 10.56 -21.81
C GLY A 265 -14.81 9.96 -21.70
N VAL A 266 -14.39 9.35 -22.81
CA VAL A 266 -13.14 8.59 -22.92
C VAL A 266 -11.91 9.49 -22.68
N GLU A 267 -11.95 10.73 -23.16
CA GLU A 267 -10.84 11.69 -22.98
C GLU A 267 -10.63 12.07 -21.51
N ALA A 268 -11.71 12.24 -20.74
CA ALA A 268 -11.62 12.50 -19.30
C ALA A 268 -11.02 11.30 -18.56
N LEU A 269 -11.46 10.08 -18.88
CA LEU A 269 -10.91 8.87 -18.29
C LEU A 269 -9.42 8.67 -18.61
N ALA A 270 -9.00 8.93 -19.86
CA ALA A 270 -7.60 8.90 -20.26
C ALA A 270 -6.79 9.95 -19.49
N THR A 271 -7.29 11.18 -19.42
CA THR A 271 -6.66 12.27 -18.65
C THR A 271 -6.45 11.88 -17.19
N ARG A 272 -7.49 11.34 -16.53
CA ARG A 272 -7.39 10.85 -15.13
C ARG A 272 -6.26 9.84 -14.98
N THR A 273 -6.20 8.88 -15.90
CA THR A 273 -5.21 7.79 -15.84
C THR A 273 -3.79 8.32 -15.94
N TYR A 274 -3.53 9.23 -16.90
CA TYR A 274 -2.24 9.90 -17.02
C TYR A 274 -1.89 10.72 -15.77
N CYS A 275 -2.82 11.55 -15.28
CA CYS A 275 -2.63 12.34 -14.07
C CYS A 275 -2.25 11.45 -12.87
N VAL A 276 -3.03 10.41 -12.57
CA VAL A 276 -2.79 9.52 -11.42
C VAL A 276 -1.41 8.86 -11.51
N ASN A 277 -1.02 8.38 -12.71
CA ASN A 277 0.29 7.76 -12.91
C ASN A 277 1.46 8.73 -12.67
N ILE A 278 1.33 9.98 -13.14
CA ILE A 278 2.34 11.03 -12.91
C ILE A 278 2.40 11.40 -11.42
N ILE A 279 1.25 11.63 -10.80
CA ILE A 279 1.12 12.07 -9.40
C ILE A 279 1.60 10.98 -8.43
N MET A 280 1.47 9.69 -8.78
CA MET A 280 1.94 8.57 -7.98
C MET A 280 3.41 8.69 -7.58
N PHE A 281 4.27 9.17 -8.48
CA PHE A 281 5.68 9.40 -8.19
C PHE A 281 5.91 10.52 -7.17
N ALA A 282 5.07 11.56 -7.18
CA ALA A 282 5.18 12.70 -6.27
C ALA A 282 4.82 12.32 -4.82
N TYR A 283 3.75 11.55 -4.61
CA TYR A 283 3.35 11.14 -3.26
C TYR A 283 4.03 9.86 -2.76
N LEU A 284 4.78 9.13 -3.60
CA LEU A 284 5.58 7.96 -3.19
C LEU A 284 6.53 8.31 -2.03
N PHE A 285 7.15 9.49 -2.09
CA PHE A 285 7.99 10.01 -1.02
C PHE A 285 7.21 10.21 0.29
N SER A 286 5.97 10.69 0.19
CA SER A 286 5.09 10.89 1.34
C SER A 286 4.69 9.56 1.99
N ILE A 287 4.43 8.52 1.19
CA ILE A 287 4.14 7.17 1.69
C ILE A 287 5.33 6.61 2.47
N SER A 288 6.54 6.67 1.92
CA SER A 288 7.73 6.08 2.57
C SER A 288 8.08 6.80 3.87
N MET A 289 8.01 8.13 3.89
CA MET A 289 8.19 8.95 5.08
C MET A 289 7.11 8.70 6.14
N ALA A 290 5.86 8.55 5.73
CA ALA A 290 4.76 8.25 6.64
C ALA A 290 4.89 6.86 7.28
N GLN A 291 5.21 5.82 6.50
CA GLN A 291 5.41 4.47 7.03
C GLN A 291 6.62 4.40 7.98
N GLY A 292 7.77 4.95 7.58
CA GLY A 292 8.96 5.01 8.44
C GLY A 292 8.74 5.87 9.69
N GLY A 293 8.05 7.00 9.54
CA GLY A 293 7.68 7.90 10.63
C GLY A 293 6.75 7.24 11.64
N ALA A 294 5.74 6.50 11.16
CA ALA A 294 4.82 5.73 12.00
C ALA A 294 5.54 4.67 12.83
N ILE A 295 6.51 3.95 12.27
CA ILE A 295 7.34 3.00 13.03
C ILE A 295 8.14 3.71 14.13
N CYS A 296 8.77 4.85 13.82
CA CYS A 296 9.48 5.67 14.82
C CYS A 296 8.55 6.16 15.94
N ILE A 297 7.36 6.65 15.58
CA ILE A 297 6.32 7.10 16.52
C ILE A 297 5.87 5.95 17.42
N GLY A 298 5.61 4.77 16.84
CA GLY A 298 5.25 3.55 17.58
C GLY A 298 6.28 3.20 18.65
N HIS A 299 7.57 3.25 18.31
CA HIS A 299 8.64 3.04 19.29
C HIS A 299 8.71 4.12 20.36
N LEU A 300 8.56 5.40 20.00
CA LEU A 300 8.60 6.50 20.97
C LEU A 300 7.43 6.44 21.96
N ILE A 301 6.25 6.03 21.49
CA ILE A 301 5.10 5.73 22.34
C ILE A 301 5.41 4.52 23.22
N GLY A 302 6.06 3.50 22.65
CA GLY A 302 6.67 2.37 23.35
C GLY A 302 7.56 2.75 24.54
N GLU A 303 8.48 3.68 24.27
CA GLU A 303 9.46 4.21 25.22
C GLU A 303 8.85 5.20 26.24
N LYS A 304 7.51 5.40 26.23
CA LYS A 304 6.80 6.38 27.06
C LYS A 304 7.28 7.82 26.84
N LYS A 305 7.66 8.18 25.60
CA LYS A 305 8.10 9.53 25.19
C LYS A 305 7.10 10.17 24.20
N PRO A 306 5.85 10.47 24.61
CA PRO A 306 4.82 10.99 23.72
C PRO A 306 5.18 12.37 23.13
N HIS A 307 5.89 13.23 23.88
CA HIS A 307 6.32 14.52 23.35
C HIS A 307 7.35 14.36 22.21
N ALA A 308 8.30 13.42 22.34
CA ALA A 308 9.23 13.12 21.26
C ALA A 308 8.50 12.57 20.03
N ALA A 309 7.48 11.72 20.23
CA ALA A 309 6.62 11.22 19.16
C ALA A 309 5.85 12.37 18.46
N PHE A 310 5.34 13.33 19.21
CA PHE A 310 4.67 14.51 18.67
C PHE A 310 5.60 15.37 17.79
N LEU A 311 6.81 15.66 18.28
CA LEU A 311 7.82 16.42 17.51
C LEU A 311 8.26 15.66 16.26
N MET A 312 8.42 14.34 16.36
CA MET A 312 8.73 13.48 15.24
C MET A 312 7.65 13.55 14.16
N GLY A 313 6.38 13.48 14.57
CA GLY A 313 5.25 13.61 13.67
C GLY A 313 5.19 14.96 12.97
N LYS A 314 5.40 16.06 13.71
CA LYS A 314 5.47 17.41 13.14
C LYS A 314 6.61 17.52 12.11
N TYR A 315 7.76 16.92 12.40
CA TYR A 315 8.89 16.91 11.47
C TYR A 315 8.59 16.15 10.18
N VAL A 316 8.05 14.93 10.29
CA VAL A 316 7.70 14.09 9.13
C VAL A 316 6.66 14.81 8.28
N MET A 317 5.56 15.29 8.89
CA MET A 317 4.50 16.01 8.19
C MET A 317 5.02 17.24 7.44
N LYS A 318 5.81 18.10 8.09
CA LYS A 318 6.38 19.30 7.45
C LYS A 318 7.29 18.95 6.28
N LYS A 319 8.13 17.91 6.42
CA LYS A 319 9.06 17.50 5.36
C LYS A 319 8.36 16.82 4.18
N SER A 320 7.36 15.99 4.45
CA SER A 320 6.54 15.35 3.41
C SER A 320 5.80 16.39 2.58
N VAL A 321 5.11 17.35 3.22
CA VAL A 321 4.42 18.45 2.51
C VAL A 321 5.41 19.28 1.68
N MET A 322 6.54 19.68 2.26
CA MET A 322 7.53 20.50 1.56
C MET A 322 8.07 19.82 0.30
N ILE A 323 8.36 18.52 0.36
CA ILE A 323 8.92 17.77 -0.78
C ILE A 323 7.85 17.48 -1.83
N THR A 324 6.67 17.04 -1.41
CA THR A 324 5.60 16.72 -2.37
C THR A 324 5.08 17.98 -3.07
N VAL A 325 4.86 19.10 -2.37
CA VAL A 325 4.47 20.37 -3.01
C VAL A 325 5.55 20.88 -3.98
N MET A 326 6.83 20.75 -3.61
CA MET A 326 7.93 21.11 -4.52
C MET A 326 7.90 20.28 -5.81
N LEU A 327 7.70 18.96 -5.69
CA LEU A 327 7.58 18.07 -6.86
C LEU A 327 6.32 18.38 -7.67
N SER A 328 5.18 18.61 -7.04
CA SER A 328 3.92 18.96 -7.72
C SER A 328 4.02 20.29 -8.46
N CYS A 329 4.71 21.30 -7.91
CA CYS A 329 4.98 22.54 -8.64
C CYS A 329 5.82 22.29 -9.90
N ILE A 330 6.86 21.46 -9.81
CA ILE A 330 7.70 21.10 -10.97
C ILE A 330 6.85 20.38 -12.03
N LEU A 331 5.99 19.45 -11.62
CA LEU A 331 5.08 18.74 -12.51
C LEU A 331 4.05 19.66 -13.16
N ALA A 332 3.47 20.60 -12.40
CA ALA A 332 2.50 21.57 -12.92
C ALA A 332 3.14 22.50 -13.96
N LEU A 333 4.35 23.02 -13.69
CA LEU A 333 5.09 23.86 -14.64
C LEU A 333 5.48 23.08 -15.90
N SER A 334 5.84 21.81 -15.75
CA SER A 334 6.22 20.93 -16.86
C SER A 334 5.01 20.25 -17.53
N GLY A 335 3.78 20.52 -17.08
CA GLY A 335 2.61 19.72 -17.40
C GLY A 335 2.33 19.63 -18.89
N HIS A 336 2.38 20.76 -19.61
CA HIS A 336 2.17 20.77 -21.06
C HIS A 336 3.22 19.94 -21.83
N ALA A 337 4.49 19.96 -21.39
CA ALA A 337 5.54 19.18 -22.02
C ALA A 337 5.39 17.68 -21.74
N ILE A 338 5.08 17.32 -20.49
CA ILE A 338 4.85 15.93 -20.08
C ILE A 338 3.67 15.33 -20.85
N PHE A 339 2.54 16.04 -20.90
CA PHE A 339 1.37 15.58 -21.62
C PHE A 339 1.58 15.55 -23.14
N GLY A 340 2.34 16.50 -23.71
CA GLY A 340 2.71 16.49 -25.13
C GLY A 340 3.61 15.30 -25.53
N TRP A 341 4.34 14.70 -24.59
CA TRP A 341 5.07 13.45 -24.83
C TRP A 341 4.19 12.20 -24.70
N LEU A 342 3.09 12.29 -23.95
CA LEU A 342 2.19 11.16 -23.69
C LEU A 342 1.09 11.02 -24.75
N THR A 343 0.62 12.13 -25.31
CA THR A 343 -0.48 12.13 -26.28
C THR A 343 -0.41 13.32 -27.22
N SER A 344 -1.01 13.16 -28.40
CA SER A 344 -1.20 14.20 -29.39
C SER A 344 -2.59 14.85 -29.32
N ASN A 345 -3.49 14.36 -28.45
CA ASN A 345 -4.83 14.93 -28.31
C ASN A 345 -4.77 16.25 -27.51
N PRO A 346 -5.14 17.41 -28.11
CA PRO A 346 -5.03 18.72 -27.46
C PRO A 346 -5.95 18.86 -26.24
N ASP A 347 -7.10 18.20 -26.22
CA ASP A 347 -8.06 18.27 -25.11
C ASP A 347 -7.54 17.55 -23.88
N ILE A 348 -6.91 16.39 -24.04
CA ILE A 348 -6.25 15.65 -22.95
C ILE A 348 -5.07 16.46 -22.39
N ILE A 349 -4.27 17.09 -23.25
CA ILE A 349 -3.14 17.93 -22.81
C ILE A 349 -3.65 19.11 -21.98
N ARG A 350 -4.70 19.80 -22.46
CA ARG A 350 -5.27 20.96 -21.77
C ARG A 350 -5.91 20.58 -20.43
N MET A 351 -6.72 19.52 -20.41
CA MET A 351 -7.33 19.02 -19.16
C MET A 351 -6.26 18.56 -18.17
N GLY A 352 -5.29 17.76 -18.63
CA GLY A 352 -4.21 17.23 -17.82
C GLY A 352 -3.34 18.32 -17.19
N ALA A 353 -2.93 19.32 -17.97
CA ALA A 353 -2.15 20.45 -17.46
C ALA A 353 -2.94 21.29 -16.44
N THR A 354 -4.25 21.51 -16.67
CA THR A 354 -5.12 22.21 -15.73
C THR A 354 -5.25 21.43 -14.41
N ILE A 355 -5.43 20.11 -14.50
CA ILE A 355 -5.51 19.22 -13.34
C ILE A 355 -4.21 19.28 -12.52
N LEU A 356 -3.03 19.24 -13.16
CA LEU A 356 -1.75 19.33 -12.44
C LEU A 356 -1.59 20.64 -11.65
N ILE A 357 -2.15 21.75 -12.14
CA ILE A 357 -2.16 23.02 -11.39
C ILE A 357 -3.06 22.91 -10.16
N ILE A 358 -4.28 22.37 -10.31
CA ILE A 358 -5.19 22.12 -9.18
C ILE A 358 -4.54 21.16 -8.16
N ASP A 359 -3.81 20.18 -8.66
CA ASP A 359 -3.16 19.15 -7.86
C ASP A 359 -2.09 19.71 -6.91
N VAL A 360 -1.42 20.82 -7.26
CA VAL A 360 -0.46 21.49 -6.35
C VAL A 360 -1.08 21.81 -4.99
N LEU A 361 -2.33 22.29 -4.99
CA LEU A 361 -3.06 22.61 -3.75
C LEU A 361 -3.63 21.36 -3.07
N LEU A 362 -4.00 20.34 -3.84
CA LEU A 362 -4.42 19.03 -3.32
C LEU A 362 -3.26 18.36 -2.55
N GLU A 363 -2.06 18.44 -3.09
CA GLU A 363 -0.84 17.85 -2.56
C GLU A 363 -0.29 18.54 -1.31
N ILE A 364 -0.96 19.59 -0.82
CA ILE A 364 -0.77 20.10 0.54
C ILE A 364 -1.46 19.15 1.54
N GLY A 365 -2.70 18.73 1.24
CA GLY A 365 -3.53 17.88 2.09
C GLY A 365 -3.15 16.41 2.05
N ARG A 366 -2.84 15.86 0.86
CA ARG A 366 -2.57 14.42 0.69
C ARG A 366 -1.42 13.90 1.56
N PRO A 367 -0.22 14.54 1.60
CA PRO A 367 0.87 14.11 2.48
C PRO A 367 0.49 14.13 3.96
N ILE A 368 -0.31 15.13 4.38
CA ILE A 368 -0.80 15.25 5.75
C ILE A 368 -1.71 14.07 6.09
N ASN A 369 -2.63 13.71 5.19
CA ASN A 369 -3.55 12.59 5.38
C ASN A 369 -2.81 11.25 5.45
N ILE A 370 -1.92 11.00 4.48
CA ILE A 370 -1.09 9.79 4.46
C ILE A 370 -0.29 9.68 5.76
N PHE A 371 0.38 10.76 6.18
CA PHE A 371 1.14 10.77 7.42
C PHE A 371 0.24 10.55 8.64
N ALA A 372 -0.82 11.36 8.80
CA ALA A 372 -1.61 11.37 10.02
C ALA A 372 -2.37 10.06 10.22
N THR A 373 -2.89 9.46 9.16
CA THR A 373 -3.50 8.12 9.22
C THR A 373 -2.49 7.09 9.72
N ASN A 374 -1.29 7.06 9.16
CA ASN A 374 -0.24 6.13 9.61
C ASN A 374 0.24 6.41 11.06
N ALA A 375 0.37 7.68 11.44
CA ALA A 375 0.82 8.10 12.76
C ALA A 375 -0.23 7.83 13.86
N LEU A 376 -1.51 8.10 13.59
CA LEU A 376 -2.61 7.79 14.50
C LEU A 376 -2.80 6.27 14.65
N ARG A 377 -2.66 5.51 13.56
CA ARG A 377 -2.62 4.04 13.62
C ARG A 377 -1.47 3.56 14.51
N ALA A 378 -0.26 4.08 14.32
CA ALA A 378 0.90 3.78 15.16
C ALA A 378 0.71 4.17 16.64
N ALA A 379 -0.12 5.17 16.93
CA ALA A 379 -0.49 5.54 18.29
C ALA A 379 -1.61 4.67 18.90
N GLY A 380 -2.31 3.88 18.08
CA GLY A 380 -3.47 3.08 18.48
C GLY A 380 -4.82 3.79 18.33
N ASP A 381 -4.85 5.03 17.83
CA ASP A 381 -6.08 5.79 17.56
C ASP A 381 -6.61 5.52 16.14
N VAL A 382 -6.93 4.25 15.87
CA VAL A 382 -7.26 3.74 14.51
C VAL A 382 -8.68 4.07 14.04
N ASN A 383 -9.62 4.23 14.98
CA ASN A 383 -11.02 4.49 14.65
C ASN A 383 -11.23 5.91 14.13
N TYR A 384 -10.42 6.87 14.58
CA TYR A 384 -10.58 8.25 14.17
C TYR A 384 -10.29 8.46 12.68
N PRO A 385 -9.16 7.98 12.11
CA PRO A 385 -8.96 7.94 10.67
C PRO A 385 -10.05 7.21 9.90
N PHE A 386 -10.56 6.09 10.43
CA PHE A 386 -11.62 5.32 9.78
C PHE A 386 -12.91 6.13 9.59
N TYR A 387 -13.45 6.71 10.68
CA TYR A 387 -14.70 7.47 10.59
C TYR A 387 -14.55 8.76 9.79
N VAL A 388 -13.44 9.48 9.95
CA VAL A 388 -13.17 10.70 9.17
C VAL A 388 -13.02 10.37 7.70
N GLY A 389 -12.28 9.31 7.35
CA GLY A 389 -12.17 8.80 5.99
C GLY A 389 -13.53 8.49 5.40
N LEU A 390 -14.33 7.67 6.06
CA LEU A 390 -15.65 7.27 5.59
C LEU A 390 -16.60 8.46 5.39
N VAL A 391 -16.67 9.41 6.32
CA VAL A 391 -17.59 10.54 6.19
C VAL A 391 -17.13 11.50 5.09
N VAL A 392 -15.86 11.92 5.10
CA VAL A 392 -15.39 12.99 4.19
C VAL A 392 -15.19 12.47 2.77
N GLN A 393 -14.68 11.24 2.57
CA GLN A 393 -14.51 10.66 1.23
C GLN A 393 -15.85 10.53 0.50
N TRP A 394 -16.89 10.06 1.19
CA TRP A 394 -18.19 9.84 0.56
C TRP A 394 -19.01 11.12 0.41
N SER A 395 -19.01 12.00 1.42
CA SER A 395 -19.76 13.27 1.33
C SER A 395 -19.08 14.29 0.41
N VAL A 396 -17.76 14.47 0.54
CA VAL A 396 -17.00 15.48 -0.20
C VAL A 396 -16.47 14.91 -1.52
N ALA A 397 -15.59 13.90 -1.49
CA ALA A 397 -14.97 13.45 -2.74
C ALA A 397 -15.98 12.87 -3.74
N VAL A 398 -16.91 12.02 -3.28
CA VAL A 398 -17.96 11.43 -4.14
C VAL A 398 -19.12 12.41 -4.33
N GLY A 399 -19.71 12.92 -3.24
CA GLY A 399 -20.89 13.79 -3.31
C GLY A 399 -20.62 15.14 -4.00
N VAL A 400 -19.64 15.90 -3.53
CA VAL A 400 -19.27 17.18 -4.17
C VAL A 400 -18.64 16.94 -5.54
N GLY A 401 -17.91 15.83 -5.73
CA GLY A 401 -17.39 15.42 -7.05
C GLY A 401 -18.49 15.26 -8.08
N TYR A 402 -19.62 14.62 -7.73
CA TYR A 402 -20.79 14.52 -8.59
C TYR A 402 -21.39 15.90 -8.90
N LEU A 403 -21.55 16.76 -7.89
CA LEU A 403 -22.13 18.10 -8.04
C LEU A 403 -21.28 19.02 -8.95
N PHE A 404 -19.96 18.98 -8.78
CA PHE A 404 -19.04 19.80 -9.58
C PHE A 404 -18.85 19.22 -10.98
N GLY A 405 -18.87 17.90 -11.10
CA GLY A 405 -18.73 17.19 -12.36
C GLY A 405 -19.90 17.40 -13.32
N PHE A 406 -21.14 17.20 -12.87
CA PHE A 406 -22.33 17.21 -13.75
C PHE A 406 -23.19 18.48 -13.62
N PRO A 407 -23.87 18.79 -12.49
CA PRO A 407 -24.72 19.99 -12.39
C PRO A 407 -24.03 21.31 -12.75
N PHE A 408 -22.80 21.53 -12.29
CA PHE A 408 -22.06 22.76 -12.58
C PHE A 408 -21.30 22.71 -13.92
N GLY A 409 -21.24 21.56 -14.58
CA GLY A 409 -20.58 21.40 -15.88
C GLY A 409 -19.07 21.60 -15.89
N TRP A 410 -18.39 21.52 -14.73
CA TRP A 410 -16.92 21.68 -14.67
C TRP A 410 -16.17 20.40 -15.05
N GLY A 411 -16.89 19.31 -15.35
CA GLY A 411 -16.34 18.04 -15.82
C GLY A 411 -15.28 17.48 -14.86
N ILE A 412 -14.18 16.97 -15.43
CA ILE A 412 -13.10 16.33 -14.66
C ILE A 412 -12.36 17.32 -13.75
N CYS A 413 -12.22 18.59 -14.17
CA CYS A 413 -11.59 19.63 -13.35
C CYS A 413 -12.41 19.88 -12.08
N GLY A 414 -13.74 19.92 -12.19
CA GLY A 414 -14.64 20.03 -11.04
C GLY A 414 -14.48 18.87 -10.04
N MET A 415 -14.33 17.65 -10.55
CA MET A 415 -14.07 16.48 -9.70
C MET A 415 -12.70 16.57 -8.99
N TRP A 416 -11.67 17.10 -9.65
CA TRP A 416 -10.36 17.32 -9.01
C TRP A 416 -10.41 18.40 -7.92
N VAL A 417 -11.22 19.45 -8.11
CA VAL A 417 -11.49 20.43 -7.04
C VAL A 417 -12.18 19.78 -5.85
N ALA A 418 -13.11 18.84 -6.06
CA ALA A 418 -13.72 18.08 -4.98
C ALA A 418 -12.69 17.22 -4.21
N PHE A 419 -11.72 16.62 -4.92
CA PHE A 419 -10.61 15.89 -4.27
C PHE A 419 -9.72 16.83 -3.45
N LEU A 420 -9.41 18.01 -4.00
CA LEU A 420 -8.66 19.04 -3.29
C LEU A 420 -9.38 19.43 -2.00
N LEU A 421 -10.69 19.62 -2.02
CA LEU A 421 -11.47 19.94 -0.83
C LEU A 421 -11.44 18.80 0.17
N ASP A 422 -11.70 17.57 -0.26
CA ASP A 422 -11.67 16.37 0.59
C ASP A 422 -10.32 16.19 1.29
N GLU A 423 -9.23 16.19 0.53
CA GLU A 423 -7.88 15.99 1.08
C GLU A 423 -7.50 17.11 2.06
N ASN A 424 -7.82 18.38 1.76
CA ASN A 424 -7.51 19.50 2.65
C ASN A 424 -8.39 19.54 3.91
N ILE A 425 -9.68 19.20 3.79
CA ILE A 425 -10.60 19.11 4.95
C ILE A 425 -10.14 17.99 5.89
N ARG A 426 -9.86 16.79 5.37
CA ARG A 426 -9.30 15.69 6.16
C ARG A 426 -7.96 16.09 6.77
N GLY A 427 -7.11 16.78 6.01
CA GLY A 427 -5.81 17.26 6.47
C GLY A 427 -5.94 18.18 7.68
N PHE A 428 -6.83 19.16 7.62
CA PHE A 428 -7.11 20.07 8.72
C PHE A 428 -7.63 19.33 9.98
N ILE A 429 -8.59 18.41 9.79
CA ILE A 429 -9.16 17.59 10.88
C ILE A 429 -8.06 16.77 11.56
N PHE A 430 -7.19 16.13 10.77
CA PHE A 430 -6.11 15.31 11.29
C PHE A 430 -4.99 16.10 11.96
N VAL A 431 -4.61 17.28 11.44
CA VAL A 431 -3.67 18.17 12.11
C VAL A 431 -4.22 18.58 13.47
N ARG A 432 -5.49 18.99 13.54
CA ARG A 432 -6.16 19.33 14.81
C ARG A 432 -6.15 18.14 15.77
N ARG A 433 -6.42 16.93 15.29
CA ARG A 433 -6.38 15.70 16.11
C ARG A 433 -4.98 15.41 16.65
N TRP A 434 -3.95 15.55 15.81
CA TRP A 434 -2.56 15.30 16.17
C TRP A 434 -2.05 16.29 17.23
N TYR A 435 -2.31 17.59 17.03
CA TYR A 435 -1.95 18.65 17.98
C TYR A 435 -2.74 18.58 19.29
N GLY A 436 -3.97 18.07 19.25
CA GLY A 436 -4.77 17.86 20.46
C GLY A 436 -4.27 16.76 21.38
N MET A 437 -3.24 15.98 21.01
CA MET A 437 -2.59 14.93 21.81
C MET A 437 -3.53 13.86 22.40
N LYS A 438 -4.80 13.80 21.97
CA LYS A 438 -5.80 12.83 22.46
C LYS A 438 -5.43 11.38 22.17
N TRP A 439 -4.59 11.17 21.15
CA TRP A 439 -4.06 9.87 20.75
C TRP A 439 -3.10 9.26 21.80
N VAL A 440 -2.48 10.06 22.67
CA VAL A 440 -1.55 9.58 23.71
C VAL A 440 -2.23 8.56 24.64
N ASN A 441 -3.52 8.70 24.86
CA ASN A 441 -4.30 7.83 25.75
C ASN A 441 -4.71 6.49 25.12
N LYS A 442 -4.40 6.23 23.84
CA LYS A 442 -4.85 5.05 23.08
C LYS A 442 -3.78 3.96 22.91
N SER A 443 -2.61 4.11 23.55
CA SER A 443 -1.51 3.15 23.49
C SER A 443 -1.86 1.78 24.08
N PHE A 444 -1.36 0.70 23.46
CA PHE A 444 -1.59 -0.69 23.89
C PHE A 444 -0.74 -1.11 25.09
N ILE A 445 0.24 -0.30 25.49
CA ILE A 445 1.18 -0.62 26.59
C ILE A 445 0.60 -0.29 27.97
N ARG A 446 -0.48 0.49 28.03
CA ARG A 446 -1.06 0.98 29.30
C ARG A 446 -1.58 -0.14 30.21
N ASN A 447 -1.91 -1.31 29.65
CA ASN A 447 -2.47 -2.44 30.40
C ASN A 447 -1.44 -3.53 30.75
N CYS A 448 -0.13 -3.29 30.62
CA CYS A 448 0.89 -4.28 31.01
C CYS A 448 1.83 -3.85 32.14
N PHE A 449 1.33 -2.99 33.03
CA PHE A 449 1.94 -2.77 34.34
C PHE A 449 0.91 -3.06 35.43
#